data_AF-A0AAD6MD29-F1
#
_entry.id   AF-A0AAD6MD29-F1
#
_cell.length_a   1.000
_cell.length_b   1.000
_cell.length_c   1.000
_cell.angle_alpha   90.00
_cell.angle_beta   90.00
_cell.angle_gamma   90.00
#
_symmetry.space_group_name_H-M   'P 1'
#
loop_
_entity.id
_entity.type
_entity.pdbx_description
1 polymer ?
#
loop_
_entity_poly.entity_id
_entity_poly.type
_entity_poly.pdbx_seq_one_letter_code
_entity_poly.pdbx_strand_id
1 'polypeptide(L)'
;METPPRDPQNSKPQTEQDLLGTLTTILTSENFSFESLKPYIPHLSTNPSLLISLLNSKTLIQNPNTLLQFYTCLPPSITHHSPLPLLSLLPSILRRRHFYAAKSLLSSFISVDKSSSLHYLLLHPQKTKNPVSCLHISKPLLDVSIGAYVACGRPHQAAQIFNRMKRLGLVKQ
;
A
#
# COMPACT_ATOMS: atom_id res chain seq x y z
N MET A 1 12.38 7.19 -54.03
CA MET A 1 11.29 6.42 -53.41
C MET A 1 11.92 5.07 -53.10
N GLU A 2 12.13 4.59 -51.88
CA GLU A 2 11.45 4.76 -50.59
C GLU A 2 12.51 4.70 -49.45
N THR A 3 12.32 5.50 -48.40
CA THR A 3 12.98 5.34 -47.09
C THR A 3 12.10 4.50 -46.19
N PRO A 4 12.60 3.43 -45.53
CA PRO A 4 11.82 2.68 -44.55
C PRO A 4 11.69 3.43 -43.22
N PRO A 5 10.64 3.14 -42.43
CA PRO A 5 10.21 3.98 -41.31
C PRO A 5 11.14 3.86 -40.10
N ARG A 6 11.38 4.98 -39.43
CA ARG A 6 11.94 5.01 -38.07
C ARG A 6 10.90 4.43 -37.11
N ASP A 7 11.21 3.30 -36.49
CA ASP A 7 10.58 2.86 -35.26
C ASP A 7 10.83 3.91 -34.16
N PRO A 8 9.79 4.47 -33.51
CA PRO A 8 9.96 5.25 -32.32
C PRO A 8 9.66 4.38 -31.10
N GLN A 9 10.67 3.71 -30.56
CA GLN A 9 10.67 3.37 -29.13
C GLN A 9 12.10 3.18 -28.63
N ASN A 10 12.76 4.33 -28.51
CA ASN A 10 14.05 4.50 -27.86
C ASN A 10 13.93 4.12 -26.37
N SER A 11 14.39 2.91 -26.07
CA SER A 11 14.68 2.37 -24.76
C SER A 11 15.77 3.20 -24.08
N LYS A 12 15.38 4.15 -23.22
CA LYS A 12 16.28 4.70 -22.22
C LYS A 12 16.26 3.81 -20.97
N PRO A 13 17.40 3.55 -20.32
CA PRO A 13 17.41 3.01 -18.97
C PRO A 13 16.78 4.05 -18.05
N GLN A 14 15.47 3.93 -17.78
CA GLN A 14 14.80 4.79 -16.82
C GLN A 14 15.34 4.47 -15.43
N THR A 15 15.92 5.47 -14.76
CA THR A 15 16.27 5.30 -13.35
C THR A 15 14.99 5.16 -12.53
N GLU A 16 15.06 4.50 -11.37
CA GLU A 16 13.89 4.33 -10.47
C GLU A 16 13.23 5.69 -10.14
N GLN A 17 14.02 6.76 -10.07
CA GLN A 17 13.54 8.12 -9.82
C GLN A 17 12.74 8.68 -10.99
N ASP A 18 13.16 8.43 -12.24
CA ASP A 18 12.42 8.85 -13.43
C ASP A 18 11.06 8.14 -13.53
N LEU A 19 11.04 6.83 -13.20
CA LEU A 19 9.81 6.05 -13.13
C LEU A 19 8.88 6.56 -12.03
N LEU A 20 9.40 6.84 -10.83
CA LEU A 20 8.62 7.37 -9.72
C LEU A 20 8.02 8.74 -10.06
N GLY A 21 8.80 9.62 -10.72
CA GLY A 21 8.34 10.94 -11.18
C GLY A 21 7.24 10.83 -12.23
N THR A 22 7.41 9.93 -13.21
CA THR A 22 6.40 9.66 -14.25
C THR A 22 5.11 9.13 -13.63
N LEU A 23 5.19 8.11 -12.78
CA LEU A 23 4.04 7.51 -12.10
C LEU A 23 3.32 8.51 -11.19
N THR A 24 4.07 9.32 -10.45
CA THR A 24 3.48 10.37 -9.61
C THR A 24 2.71 11.37 -10.48
N THR A 25 3.30 11.82 -11.59
CA THR A 25 2.67 12.79 -12.50
C THR A 25 1.37 12.24 -13.11
N ILE A 26 1.39 10.98 -13.57
CA ILE A 26 0.20 10.28 -14.09
C ILE A 26 -0.89 10.22 -13.01
N LEU A 27 -0.53 9.82 -11.79
CA LEU A 27 -1.47 9.68 -10.67
C LEU A 27 -1.98 11.04 -10.14
N THR A 28 -1.27 12.14 -10.37
CA THR A 28 -1.70 13.48 -9.97
C THR A 28 -2.38 14.27 -11.08
N SER A 29 -2.46 13.70 -12.29
CA SER A 29 -3.15 14.33 -13.42
C SER A 29 -4.66 14.40 -13.16
N GLU A 30 -5.29 15.50 -13.56
CA GLU A 30 -6.75 15.69 -13.46
C GLU A 30 -7.54 14.61 -14.22
N ASN A 31 -6.94 14.04 -15.28
CA ASN A 31 -7.54 13.00 -16.12
C ASN A 31 -6.90 11.63 -15.90
N PHE A 32 -6.62 11.28 -14.65
CA PHE A 32 -6.06 9.98 -14.31
C PHE A 32 -6.94 8.83 -14.86
N SER A 33 -6.35 7.99 -15.70
CA SER A 33 -6.95 6.76 -16.21
C SER A 33 -6.02 5.58 -15.96
N PHE A 34 -6.57 4.47 -15.45
CA PHE A 34 -5.80 3.25 -15.20
C PHE A 34 -5.14 2.69 -16.47
N GLU A 35 -5.70 2.96 -17.65
CA GLU A 35 -5.11 2.58 -18.93
C GLU A 35 -3.69 3.14 -19.12
N SER A 36 -3.45 4.38 -18.65
CA SER A 36 -2.13 5.01 -18.72
C SER A 36 -1.08 4.35 -17.81
N LEU A 37 -1.51 3.54 -16.83
CA LEU A 37 -0.63 2.82 -15.91
C LEU A 37 -0.26 1.42 -16.38
N LYS A 38 -1.04 0.82 -17.29
CA LYS A 38 -0.80 -0.55 -17.77
C LYS A 38 0.64 -0.83 -18.20
N PRO A 39 1.32 0.08 -18.94
CA PRO A 39 2.72 -0.13 -19.34
C PRO A 39 3.70 -0.25 -18.16
N TYR A 40 3.35 0.33 -17.00
CA TYR A 40 4.22 0.41 -15.82
C TYR A 40 3.94 -0.68 -14.77
N ILE A 41 2.85 -1.46 -14.91
CA ILE A 41 2.51 -2.56 -13.98
C ILE A 41 3.64 -3.58 -13.84
N PRO A 42 4.32 -4.03 -14.92
CA PRO A 42 5.43 -4.98 -14.79
C PRO A 42 6.57 -4.44 -13.92
N HIS A 43 6.88 -3.14 -14.02
CA HIS A 43 7.91 -2.50 -13.20
C HIS A 43 7.53 -2.48 -11.71
N LEU A 44 6.25 -2.26 -11.39
CA LEU A 44 5.74 -2.34 -10.02
C LEU A 44 5.78 -3.76 -9.45
N SER A 45 5.60 -4.77 -10.29
CA SER A 45 5.68 -6.18 -9.88
C SER A 45 7.12 -6.62 -9.61
N THR A 46 8.07 -6.19 -10.45
CA THR A 46 9.49 -6.55 -10.31
C THR A 46 10.19 -5.76 -9.20
N ASN A 47 9.69 -4.56 -8.88
CA ASN A 47 10.31 -3.67 -7.91
C ASN A 47 9.34 -3.21 -6.80
N PRO A 48 9.23 -3.95 -5.69
CA PRO A 48 8.29 -3.62 -4.60
C PRO A 48 8.69 -2.36 -3.82
N SER A 49 9.95 -1.92 -3.84
CA SER A 49 10.36 -0.67 -3.16
C SER A 49 9.84 0.56 -3.91
N LEU A 50 9.70 0.48 -5.24
CA LEU A 50 9.10 1.54 -6.06
C LEU A 50 7.63 1.77 -5.66
N LEU A 51 6.87 0.69 -5.50
CA LEU A 51 5.47 0.77 -5.06
C LEU A 51 5.36 1.41 -3.67
N ILE A 52 6.20 0.99 -2.72
CA ILE A 52 6.21 1.56 -1.36
C ILE A 52 6.58 3.05 -1.39
N SER A 53 7.56 3.44 -2.22
CA SER A 53 7.98 4.84 -2.37
C SER A 53 6.89 5.70 -2.97
N LEU A 54 6.16 5.18 -3.96
CA LEU A 54 5.02 5.85 -4.59
C LEU A 54 3.87 6.05 -3.60
N LEU A 55 3.51 5.01 -2.83
CA LEU A 55 2.45 5.09 -1.81
C LEU A 55 2.79 6.05 -0.66
N ASN A 56 4.09 6.24 -0.37
CA ASN A 56 4.59 7.21 0.61
C ASN A 56 4.93 8.59 0.01
N SER A 57 4.65 8.83 -1.27
CA SER A 57 4.92 10.11 -1.92
C SER A 57 4.09 11.23 -1.28
N LYS A 58 4.75 12.33 -0.91
CA LYS A 58 4.11 13.49 -0.26
C LYS A 58 2.93 14.04 -1.08
N THR A 59 3.05 14.03 -2.41
CA THR A 59 2.03 14.54 -3.32
C THR A 59 0.79 13.65 -3.30
N LEU A 60 0.97 12.33 -3.32
CA LEU A 60 -0.13 11.38 -3.37
C LEU A 60 -0.82 11.20 -2.02
N ILE A 61 -0.09 11.35 -0.91
CA ILE A 61 -0.65 11.36 0.45
C ILE A 61 -1.75 12.43 0.62
N GLN A 62 -1.74 13.51 -0.17
CA GLN A 62 -2.78 14.55 -0.15
C GLN A 62 -4.09 14.11 -0.82
N ASN A 63 -4.01 13.17 -1.77
CA ASN A 63 -5.10 12.64 -2.59
C ASN A 63 -5.38 11.15 -2.28
N PRO A 64 -6.01 10.86 -1.12
CA PRO A 64 -6.23 9.49 -0.65
C PRO A 64 -7.12 8.66 -1.57
N ASN A 65 -8.08 9.27 -2.26
CA ASN A 65 -9.01 8.57 -3.16
C ASN A 65 -8.29 8.04 -4.39
N THR A 66 -7.40 8.84 -4.99
CA THR A 66 -6.60 8.41 -6.14
C THR A 66 -5.63 7.30 -5.75
N LEU A 67 -5.00 7.41 -4.59
CA LEU A 67 -4.15 6.34 -4.04
C LEU A 67 -4.93 5.04 -3.79
N LEU A 68 -6.14 5.15 -3.23
CA LEU A 68 -7.02 4.01 -3.00
C LEU A 68 -7.41 3.35 -4.33
N GLN A 69 -7.88 4.14 -5.30
CA GLN A 69 -8.27 3.65 -6.62
C GLN A 69 -7.10 2.96 -7.32
N PHE A 70 -5.93 3.61 -7.34
CA PHE A 70 -4.69 3.04 -7.86
C PHE A 70 -4.41 1.68 -7.23
N TYR A 71 -4.38 1.61 -5.89
CA TYR A 71 -4.09 0.37 -5.18
C TYR A 71 -5.11 -0.74 -5.47
N THR A 72 -6.40 -0.40 -5.57
CA THR A 72 -7.46 -1.39 -5.86
C THR A 72 -7.44 -1.89 -7.30
N CYS A 73 -6.91 -1.11 -8.25
CA CYS A 73 -6.75 -1.55 -9.63
C CYS A 73 -5.48 -2.37 -9.86
N LEU A 74 -4.54 -2.40 -8.90
CA LEU A 74 -3.36 -3.24 -9.02
C LEU A 74 -3.72 -4.73 -8.92
N PRO A 75 -3.03 -5.59 -9.70
CA PRO A 75 -3.21 -7.03 -9.60
C PRO A 75 -2.97 -7.56 -8.16
N PRO A 76 -3.78 -8.53 -7.68
CA PRO A 76 -3.58 -9.19 -6.39
C PRO A 76 -2.19 -9.79 -6.21
N SER A 77 -1.54 -10.23 -7.30
CA SER A 77 -0.17 -10.75 -7.28
C SER A 77 0.86 -9.74 -6.77
N ILE A 78 0.60 -8.43 -6.96
CA ILE A 78 1.47 -7.35 -6.48
C ILE A 78 1.10 -6.95 -5.05
N THR A 79 -0.19 -6.82 -4.75
CA THR A 79 -0.67 -6.28 -3.47
C THR A 79 -0.68 -7.30 -2.34
N HIS A 80 -0.85 -8.59 -2.63
CA HIS A 80 -0.90 -9.67 -1.63
C HIS A 80 0.45 -10.31 -1.33
N HIS A 81 1.49 -10.04 -2.14
CA HIS A 81 2.82 -10.63 -1.93
C HIS A 81 3.46 -10.20 -0.60
N SER A 82 3.13 -8.99 -0.12
CA SER A 82 3.64 -8.46 1.14
C SER A 82 2.62 -7.52 1.78
N PRO A 83 2.53 -7.48 3.11
CA PRO A 83 1.70 -6.51 3.82
C PRO A 83 2.25 -5.06 3.73
N LEU A 84 3.50 -4.86 3.29
CA LEU A 84 4.15 -3.53 3.33
C LEU A 84 3.49 -2.47 2.44
N PRO A 85 3.09 -2.74 1.19
CA PRO A 85 2.35 -1.78 0.38
C PRO A 85 1.02 -1.39 1.04
N LEU A 86 0.28 -2.36 1.57
CA LEU A 86 -0.97 -2.09 2.29
C LEU A 86 -0.74 -1.19 3.50
N LEU A 87 0.25 -1.51 4.33
CA LEU A 87 0.57 -0.74 5.51
C LEU A 87 1.14 0.66 5.19
N SER A 88 1.72 0.86 4.00
CA SER A 88 2.15 2.18 3.52
C SER A 88 0.97 3.05 3.06
N LEU A 89 -0.08 2.43 2.51
CA LEU A 89 -1.30 3.12 2.08
C LEU A 89 -2.19 3.55 3.26
N LEU A 90 -2.34 2.68 4.26
CA LEU A 90 -3.32 2.85 5.35
C LEU A 90 -3.22 4.18 6.12
N PRO A 91 -2.04 4.73 6.46
CA PRO A 91 -1.94 6.03 7.14
C PRO A 91 -2.68 7.16 6.42
N SER A 92 -2.57 7.24 5.09
CA SER A 92 -3.23 8.25 4.27
C SER A 92 -4.75 8.10 4.27
N ILE A 93 -5.23 6.85 4.18
CA ILE A 93 -6.66 6.50 4.16
C ILE A 93 -7.30 6.76 5.54
N LEU A 94 -6.62 6.37 6.61
CA LEU A 94 -7.10 6.53 7.99
C LEU A 94 -7.09 7.99 8.45
N ARG A 95 -6.10 8.80 8.02
CA ARG A 95 -6.06 10.25 8.29
C ARG A 95 -7.31 10.96 7.77
N ARG A 96 -7.88 10.45 6.67
CA ARG A 96 -9.08 10.98 6.02
C ARG A 96 -10.36 10.25 6.45
N ARG A 97 -10.28 9.44 7.52
CA ARG A 97 -11.40 8.73 8.15
C ARG A 97 -12.13 7.73 7.24
N HIS A 98 -11.47 7.22 6.19
CA HIS A 98 -12.02 6.15 5.35
C HIS A 98 -11.87 4.77 6.02
N PHE A 99 -12.45 4.61 7.21
CA PHE A 99 -12.31 3.41 8.03
C PHE A 99 -12.91 2.17 7.38
N TYR A 100 -14.03 2.32 6.66
CA TYR A 100 -14.66 1.22 5.93
C TYR A 100 -13.75 0.66 4.84
N ALA A 101 -13.18 1.54 3.99
CA ALA A 101 -12.26 1.14 2.94
C ALA A 101 -10.99 0.49 3.53
N ALA A 102 -10.42 1.08 4.58
CA ALA A 102 -9.28 0.52 5.29
C ALA A 102 -9.58 -0.88 5.84
N LYS A 103 -10.74 -1.08 6.48
CA LYS A 103 -11.18 -2.38 6.98
C LYS A 103 -11.33 -3.39 5.85
N SER A 104 -11.96 -3.00 4.73
CA SER A 104 -12.17 -3.86 3.57
C SER A 104 -10.83 -4.33 2.96
N LEU A 105 -9.87 -3.43 2.80
CA LEU A 105 -8.53 -3.76 2.31
C LEU A 105 -7.80 -4.72 3.26
N LEU A 106 -7.85 -4.43 4.56
CA LEU A 106 -7.25 -5.28 5.59
C LEU A 106 -7.89 -6.68 5.60
N SER A 107 -9.21 -6.77 5.58
CA SER A 107 -9.92 -8.05 5.56
C SER A 107 -9.62 -8.86 4.29
N SER A 108 -9.55 -8.18 3.13
CA SER A 108 -9.14 -8.82 1.87
C SER A 108 -7.75 -9.43 1.99
N PHE A 109 -6.77 -8.67 2.50
CA PHE A 109 -5.42 -9.17 2.69
C PHE A 109 -5.34 -10.30 3.73
N ILE A 110 -6.01 -10.15 4.89
CA ILE A 110 -6.01 -11.17 5.96
C ILE A 110 -6.58 -12.50 5.47
N SER A 111 -7.58 -12.47 4.58
CA SER A 111 -8.18 -13.69 4.03
C SER A 111 -7.19 -14.56 3.26
N VAL A 112 -6.19 -13.94 2.61
CA VAL A 112 -5.15 -14.61 1.83
C VAL A 112 -3.82 -14.75 2.58
N ASP A 113 -3.61 -13.99 3.67
CA ASP A 113 -2.41 -14.01 4.51
C ASP A 113 -2.36 -15.28 5.37
N LYS A 114 -1.80 -16.35 4.79
CA LYS A 114 -1.59 -17.64 5.47
C LYS A 114 -0.47 -17.59 6.50
N SER A 115 0.58 -16.81 6.24
CA SER A 115 1.75 -16.68 7.12
C SER A 115 1.52 -15.74 8.31
N SER A 116 0.36 -15.07 8.38
CA SER A 116 0.06 -14.03 9.37
C SER A 116 1.14 -12.95 9.40
N SER A 117 1.69 -12.63 8.22
CA SER A 117 2.76 -11.66 8.06
C SER A 117 2.30 -10.26 8.47
N LEU A 118 1.05 -9.90 8.13
CA LEU A 118 0.47 -8.62 8.57
C LEU A 118 0.41 -8.54 10.10
N HIS A 119 -0.05 -9.62 10.76
CA HIS A 119 -0.19 -9.69 12.20
C HIS A 119 1.15 -9.50 12.91
N TYR A 120 2.17 -10.21 12.42
CA TYR A 120 3.54 -10.10 12.94
C TYR A 120 4.05 -8.65 12.88
N LEU A 121 3.84 -7.96 11.76
CA LEU A 121 4.28 -6.58 11.58
C LEU A 121 3.55 -5.60 12.50
N LEU A 122 2.24 -5.80 12.71
CA LEU A 122 1.47 -4.98 13.65
C LEU A 122 1.95 -5.12 15.10
N LEU A 123 2.40 -6.32 15.49
CA LEU A 123 2.93 -6.57 16.84
C LEU A 123 4.40 -6.16 17.01
N HIS A 124 5.19 -6.23 15.93
CA HIS A 124 6.65 -6.08 15.96
C HIS A 124 7.19 -5.13 14.88
N PRO A 125 6.74 -3.85 14.84
CA PRO A 125 7.16 -2.89 13.81
C PRO A 125 8.67 -2.60 13.81
N GLN A 126 9.35 -2.76 14.95
CA GLN A 126 10.79 -2.48 15.10
C GLN A 126 11.71 -3.60 14.62
N LYS A 127 11.17 -4.79 14.32
CA LYS A 127 11.97 -5.97 13.94
C LYS A 127 12.18 -6.11 12.43
N THR A 128 11.61 -5.20 11.64
CA THR A 128 11.77 -5.22 10.19
C THR A 128 13.09 -4.58 9.77
N LYS A 129 13.94 -5.36 9.10
CA LYS A 129 15.19 -4.90 8.48
C LYS A 129 14.98 -3.89 7.34
N ASN A 130 13.74 -3.69 6.91
CA ASN A 130 13.39 -2.76 5.84
C ASN A 130 12.99 -1.42 6.47
N PRO A 131 13.61 -0.29 6.08
CA PRO A 131 13.33 1.03 6.60
C PRO A 131 12.02 1.55 5.99
N VAL A 132 10.91 0.88 6.27
CA VAL A 132 9.60 1.53 6.14
C VAL A 132 9.44 2.38 7.39
N SER A 133 10.25 3.45 7.46
CA SER A 133 10.37 4.44 8.53
C SER A 133 9.07 5.22 8.80
N CYS A 134 7.96 4.77 8.24
CA CYS A 134 6.65 5.41 8.24
C CYS A 134 5.54 4.47 8.74
N LEU A 135 5.84 3.28 9.27
CA LEU A 135 4.85 2.47 9.98
C LEU A 135 4.56 3.09 11.35
N HIS A 136 3.94 4.27 11.34
CA HIS A 136 3.41 4.85 12.56
C HIS A 136 2.22 3.99 12.99
N ILE A 137 2.51 3.05 13.90
CA ILE A 137 1.50 2.24 14.57
C ILE A 137 0.64 3.19 15.40
N SER A 138 -0.45 3.63 14.77
CA SER A 138 -1.39 4.58 15.32
C SER A 138 -2.59 3.85 15.89
N LYS A 139 -3.25 4.45 16.89
CA LYS A 139 -4.50 3.90 17.45
C LYS A 139 -5.53 3.57 16.35
N PRO A 140 -5.81 4.44 15.36
CA PRO A 140 -6.76 4.12 14.29
C PRO A 140 -6.38 2.91 13.46
N LEU A 141 -5.09 2.70 13.19
CA LEU A 141 -4.62 1.52 12.46
C LEU A 141 -4.92 0.26 13.25
N LEU A 142 -4.55 0.22 14.53
CA LEU A 142 -4.75 -0.96 15.37
C LEU A 142 -6.25 -1.24 15.62
N ASP A 143 -7.06 -0.21 15.84
CA ASP A 143 -8.53 -0.35 15.99
C ASP A 143 -9.17 -0.99 14.74
N VAL A 144 -8.83 -0.49 13.55
CA VAL A 144 -9.37 -1.05 12.30
C VAL A 144 -8.83 -2.45 12.06
N SER A 145 -7.56 -2.73 12.37
CA SER A 145 -6.99 -4.08 12.28
C SER A 145 -7.74 -5.07 13.18
N ILE A 146 -8.07 -4.71 14.43
CA ILE A 146 -8.90 -5.54 15.32
C ILE A 146 -10.21 -5.89 14.64
N GLY A 147 -10.93 -4.88 14.14
CA GLY A 147 -12.20 -5.08 13.45
C GLY A 147 -12.08 -5.97 12.20
N ALA A 148 -10.98 -5.86 11.46
CA ALA A 148 -10.70 -6.69 10.28
C ALA A 148 -10.41 -8.15 10.65
N TYR A 149 -9.58 -8.40 11.68
CA TYR A 149 -9.30 -9.76 12.15
C TYR A 149 -10.55 -10.46 12.72
N VAL A 150 -11.39 -9.73 13.47
CA VAL A 150 -12.68 -10.27 13.95
C VAL A 150 -13.59 -10.64 12.77
N ALA A 151 -13.72 -9.75 11.78
CA ALA A 151 -14.54 -10.02 10.59
C ALA A 151 -14.05 -11.22 9.78
N CYS A 152 -12.74 -11.49 9.80
CA CYS A 152 -12.13 -12.66 9.16
C CYS A 152 -12.17 -13.94 10.03
N GLY A 153 -12.89 -13.95 11.15
CA GLY A 153 -13.00 -15.13 12.03
C GLY A 153 -11.73 -15.43 12.81
N ARG A 154 -10.86 -14.44 13.03
CA ARG A 154 -9.58 -14.59 13.75
C ARG A 154 -9.54 -13.76 15.06
N PRO A 155 -10.46 -13.99 16.01
CA PRO A 155 -10.59 -13.18 17.22
C PRO A 155 -9.36 -13.25 18.15
N HIS A 156 -8.62 -14.37 18.15
CA HIS A 156 -7.39 -14.49 18.95
C HIS A 156 -6.30 -13.51 18.50
N GLN A 157 -6.15 -13.31 17.19
CA GLN A 157 -5.20 -12.34 16.64
C GLN A 157 -5.64 -10.90 16.99
N ALA A 158 -6.95 -10.63 16.89
CA ALA A 158 -7.52 -9.36 17.31
C ALA A 158 -7.24 -9.05 18.80
N ALA A 159 -7.40 -10.03 19.69
CA ALA A 159 -7.09 -9.88 21.12
C ALA A 159 -5.61 -9.58 21.38
N GLN A 160 -4.70 -10.21 20.64
CA GLN A 160 -3.26 -9.93 20.73
C GLN A 160 -2.92 -8.50 20.30
N ILE A 161 -3.58 -7.98 19.26
CA ILE A 161 -3.45 -6.58 18.83
C ILE A 161 -3.99 -5.64 19.90
N PHE A 162 -5.15 -5.93 20.47
CA PHE A 162 -5.72 -5.13 21.57
C PHE A 162 -4.78 -5.09 22.80
N ASN A 163 -4.22 -6.23 23.19
CA ASN A 163 -3.22 -6.29 24.27
C ASN A 163 -1.95 -5.49 23.93
N ARG A 164 -1.55 -5.45 22.66
CA ARG A 164 -0.47 -4.55 22.21
C ARG A 164 -0.86 -3.09 22.36
N MET A 165 -2.07 -2.69 21.98
CA MET A 165 -2.55 -1.31 22.17
C MET A 165 -2.52 -0.88 23.63
N LYS A 166 -2.96 -1.75 24.55
CA LYS A 166 -2.91 -1.50 26.00
C LYS A 166 -1.48 -1.26 26.48
N ARG A 167 -0.54 -2.11 26.06
CA ARG A 167 0.90 -1.96 26.39
C ARG A 167 1.52 -0.66 25.86
N LEU A 168 0.99 -0.13 24.75
CA LEU A 168 1.43 1.14 24.17
C LEU A 168 0.71 2.36 24.77
N GLY A 169 -0.20 2.18 25.74
CA GLY A 169 -0.96 3.29 26.34
C GLY A 169 -1.97 3.94 25.38
N LEU A 170 -2.35 3.26 24.28
CA LEU A 170 -3.25 3.80 23.25
C LEU A 170 -4.74 3.62 23.58
N VAL A 171 -5.03 2.91 24.67
CA VAL A 171 -6.40 2.69 25.19
C VAL A 171 -6.42 3.29 26.58
N LYS A 172 -7.36 4.21 26.83
CA LYS A 172 -7.61 4.69 28.20
C LYS A 172 -8.24 3.54 29.00
N GLN A 173 -7.68 3.27 30.18
CA GLN A 173 -8.21 2.29 31.12
C GLN A 173 -9.53 2.78 31.70
#